data_AF-A0A9N9WC07-F1
#
_entry.id   AF-A0A9N9WC07-F1
#
_cell.length_a   1.000
_cell.length_b   1.000
_cell.length_c   1.000
_cell.angle_alpha   90.00
_cell.angle_beta   90.00
_cell.angle_gamma   90.00
#
_symmetry.space_group_name_H-M   'P 1'
#
loop_
_entity.id
_entity.type
_entity.pdbx_description
1 polymer ?
#
loop_
_entity_poly.entity_id
_entity_poly.type
_entity_poly.pdbx_seq_one_letter_code
_entity_poly.pdbx_strand_id
1 'polypeptide(L)'
;MTSDTDISKTDADYYVTALQIFEYCGAEGSGTLRVDALMDKFAPFVKTNKSEYSYLKSLLDPEQDNPEINVTKLARALNKYSESQKSKLDLDESFNLKCGHAPQDSDSGISTDGYQLLEELQSELREKSHLASQLRSQLEFTDRQHEEVLAALVAERDSLRAHLNILREENISLTHLRRDYDEVCERLCTNEAELETTRHDLDAVRRRAKPLDEHLAHLEAENAALQDLLSKSKEECHRVNEMYALRQSALLEENETIRSSHADLTARMQDQEEFLQQIIKEKVQLEMELKDLLNKSNHTHLRLDRSIDVSYTEDQMLTALDSLNADSRFSQDVTSVATQVDVPCADCMKRSANASPRGLRRYFWDPLKCLFQVFAVICFLCAVSALYGVSRRPHQRCEQQHVPWRWIHAQDILDLLLRIDYLAEVPM
;
A
#
# COMPACT_ATOMS: atom_id res chain seq x y z
N MET A 1 -38.77 -46.50 27.35
CA MET A 1 -37.88 -47.50 26.73
C MET A 1 -36.85 -47.84 27.77
N THR A 2 -37.03 -49.00 28.39
CA THR A 2 -36.09 -49.67 29.26
C THR A 2 -34.87 -50.04 28.44
N SER A 3 -33.70 -49.52 28.80
CA SER A 3 -32.43 -50.11 28.41
C SER A 3 -31.86 -50.78 29.66
N ASP A 4 -32.19 -52.06 29.78
CA ASP A 4 -31.43 -53.03 30.55
C ASP A 4 -29.95 -52.81 30.27
N THR A 5 -29.18 -52.49 31.31
CA THR A 5 -27.73 -52.60 31.25
C THR A 5 -27.37 -53.79 32.12
N ASP A 6 -27.10 -54.88 31.42
CA ASP A 6 -26.71 -56.18 31.92
C ASP A 6 -25.68 -56.09 33.04
N ILE A 7 -26.11 -56.53 34.22
CA ILE A 7 -25.25 -56.98 35.30
C ILE A 7 -24.78 -58.39 34.91
N SER A 8 -23.71 -58.49 34.12
CA SER A 8 -22.73 -59.60 34.18
C SER A 8 -21.72 -59.52 33.04
N LYS A 9 -20.44 -59.68 33.39
CA LYS A 9 -19.25 -59.76 32.52
C LYS A 9 -18.56 -58.44 32.19
N THR A 10 -17.92 -57.88 33.22
CA THR A 10 -16.54 -57.40 33.12
C THR A 10 -15.98 -57.38 34.54
N ASP A 11 -15.32 -58.47 34.96
CA ASP A 11 -14.13 -58.32 35.82
C ASP A 11 -13.09 -57.61 34.93
N ALA A 12 -13.31 -56.33 34.67
CA ALA A 12 -12.28 -55.46 34.14
C ALA A 12 -11.36 -55.24 35.33
N ASP A 13 -10.23 -55.96 35.34
CA ASP A 13 -9.16 -55.71 36.28
C ASP A 13 -8.77 -54.24 36.15
N TYR A 14 -9.28 -53.41 37.06
CA TYR A 14 -9.02 -51.98 37.08
C TYR A 14 -7.71 -51.78 37.84
N TYR A 15 -6.70 -51.25 37.15
CA TYR A 15 -5.37 -51.05 37.70
C TYR A 15 -5.15 -49.57 38.02
N VAL A 16 -4.55 -49.30 39.18
CA VAL A 16 -4.21 -47.96 39.64
C VAL A 16 -2.78 -47.99 40.18
N THR A 17 -2.00 -46.95 39.92
CA THR A 17 -0.64 -46.81 40.46
C THR A 17 -0.65 -46.14 41.84
N ALA A 18 0.39 -46.35 42.64
CA ALA A 18 0.47 -45.72 43.96
C ALA A 18 0.35 -44.19 43.84
N LEU A 19 1.03 -43.57 42.85
CA LEU A 19 0.99 -42.13 42.59
C LEU A 19 -0.43 -41.59 42.35
N GLN A 20 -1.24 -42.28 41.56
CA GLN A 20 -2.64 -41.88 41.31
C GLN A 20 -3.50 -41.91 42.59
N ILE A 21 -3.21 -42.83 43.50
CA ILE A 21 -3.87 -42.89 44.81
C ILE A 21 -3.44 -41.69 45.67
N PHE A 22 -2.16 -41.33 45.66
CA PHE A 22 -1.65 -40.15 46.38
C PHE A 22 -2.26 -38.83 45.85
N GLU A 23 -2.39 -38.69 44.53
CA GLU A 23 -3.05 -37.55 43.88
C GLU A 23 -4.53 -37.49 44.28
N TYR A 24 -5.26 -38.60 44.20
CA TYR A 24 -6.68 -38.65 44.59
C TYR A 24 -6.90 -38.30 46.07
N CYS A 25 -5.97 -38.68 46.95
CA CYS A 25 -6.05 -38.39 48.38
C CYS A 25 -5.52 -37.00 48.78
N GLY A 26 -5.20 -36.15 47.81
CA GLY A 26 -4.76 -34.77 48.03
C GLY A 26 -3.46 -34.67 48.81
N ALA A 27 -2.52 -35.58 48.56
CA ALA A 27 -1.21 -35.61 49.22
C ALA A 27 -0.15 -34.70 48.56
N GLU A 28 -0.55 -33.87 47.61
CA GLU A 28 0.38 -32.96 46.92
C GLU A 28 0.53 -31.62 47.64
N GLY A 29 1.78 -31.24 47.92
CA GLY A 29 2.09 -29.87 48.32
C GLY A 29 3.55 -29.61 48.64
N SER A 30 4.20 -30.41 49.49
CA SER A 30 5.58 -30.10 49.89
C SER A 30 6.34 -31.29 50.50
N GLY A 31 7.23 -31.89 49.71
CA GLY A 31 8.32 -32.74 50.20
C GLY A 31 7.95 -34.22 50.38
N THR A 32 8.72 -35.09 49.70
CA THR A 32 8.75 -36.56 49.77
C THR A 32 7.43 -37.27 50.10
N LEU A 33 6.84 -37.94 49.10
CA LEU A 33 5.66 -38.79 49.27
C LEU A 33 5.95 -39.86 50.35
N ARG A 34 5.44 -39.64 51.56
CA ARG A 34 5.60 -40.59 52.68
C ARG A 34 4.38 -41.49 52.74
N VAL A 35 4.57 -42.76 52.39
CA VAL A 35 3.58 -43.84 52.54
C VAL A 35 2.96 -43.85 53.93
N ASP A 36 3.78 -43.56 54.96
CA ASP A 36 3.33 -43.49 56.36
C ASP A 36 2.23 -42.44 56.59
N ALA A 37 2.27 -41.30 55.89
CA ALA A 37 1.26 -40.25 56.01
C ALA A 37 -0.06 -40.61 55.31
N LEU A 38 0.02 -41.37 54.20
CA LEU A 38 -1.15 -41.92 53.52
C LEU A 38 -1.79 -43.03 54.36
N MET A 39 -0.97 -43.93 54.92
CA MET A 39 -1.40 -45.00 55.82
C MET A 39 -2.06 -44.47 57.10
N ASP A 40 -1.57 -43.35 57.66
CA ASP A 40 -2.19 -42.70 58.82
C ASP A 40 -3.58 -42.11 58.49
N LYS A 41 -3.87 -41.76 57.22
CA LYS A 41 -5.21 -41.33 56.78
C LYS A 41 -6.15 -42.51 56.53
N PHE A 42 -5.68 -43.55 55.87
CA PHE A 42 -6.51 -44.71 55.53
C PHE A 42 -6.75 -45.65 56.70
N ALA A 43 -5.79 -45.72 57.62
CA ALA A 43 -5.74 -46.78 58.61
C ALA A 43 -4.86 -46.37 59.82
N PRO A 44 -5.26 -45.33 60.59
CA PRO A 44 -4.47 -44.78 61.71
C PRO A 44 -4.15 -45.78 62.83
N PHE A 45 -4.91 -46.88 62.92
CA PHE A 45 -4.79 -47.89 63.98
C PHE A 45 -3.94 -49.13 63.59
N VAL A 46 -3.41 -49.21 62.36
CA VAL A 46 -2.64 -50.38 61.85
C VAL A 46 -1.26 -50.51 62.51
N LYS A 47 -0.76 -49.47 63.17
CA LYS A 47 0.54 -49.47 63.89
C LYS A 47 0.67 -50.64 64.90
N THR A 48 -0.43 -51.32 65.22
CA THR A 48 -0.50 -52.45 66.15
C THR A 48 -0.28 -53.85 65.54
N ASN A 49 -0.39 -54.07 64.21
CA ASN A 49 -0.14 -55.38 63.58
C ASN A 49 0.95 -55.30 62.49
N LYS A 50 2.18 -55.73 62.83
CA LYS A 50 3.40 -55.44 62.07
C LYS A 50 3.45 -56.10 60.68
N SER A 51 2.87 -57.29 60.50
CA SER A 51 2.91 -58.04 59.23
C SER A 51 1.96 -57.46 58.17
N GLU A 52 0.72 -57.15 58.56
CA GLU A 52 -0.30 -56.57 57.67
C GLU A 52 0.06 -55.13 57.29
N TYR A 53 0.58 -54.35 58.25
CA TYR A 53 1.13 -53.02 58.00
C TYR A 53 2.24 -53.06 56.95
N SER A 54 3.19 -54.00 57.07
CA SER A 54 4.32 -54.12 56.15
C SER A 54 3.90 -54.49 54.73
N TYR A 55 2.87 -55.33 54.58
CA TYR A 55 2.33 -55.72 53.28
C TYR A 55 1.59 -54.56 52.59
N LEU A 56 0.70 -53.86 53.29
CA LEU A 56 0.01 -52.67 52.77
C LEU A 56 0.98 -51.54 52.44
N LYS A 57 2.00 -51.32 53.29
CA LYS A 57 3.07 -50.35 53.05
C LYS A 57 3.85 -50.69 51.78
N SER A 58 4.21 -51.95 51.55
CA SER A 58 4.91 -52.36 50.32
C SER A 58 4.07 -52.19 49.05
N LEU A 59 2.74 -52.34 49.15
CA LEU A 59 1.85 -52.18 48.01
C LEU A 59 1.67 -50.71 47.61
N LEU A 60 1.80 -49.79 48.56
CA LEU A 60 1.56 -48.35 48.38
C LEU A 60 2.86 -47.53 48.36
N ASP A 61 4.02 -48.17 48.24
CA ASP A 61 5.33 -47.51 48.20
C ASP A 61 5.71 -47.09 46.78
N PRO A 62 5.74 -45.78 46.47
CA PRO A 62 6.09 -45.32 45.12
C PRO A 62 7.58 -45.53 44.79
N GLU A 63 8.45 -45.79 45.78
CA GLU A 63 9.89 -46.01 45.55
C GLU A 63 10.25 -47.46 45.17
N GLN A 64 9.31 -48.41 45.30
CA GLN A 64 9.47 -49.80 44.83
C GLN A 64 8.85 -49.99 43.43
N ASP A 65 9.43 -49.34 42.40
CA ASP A 65 9.07 -49.49 40.98
C ASP A 65 7.62 -49.13 40.58
N ASN A 66 6.81 -48.57 41.49
CA ASN A 66 5.43 -48.09 41.27
C ASN A 66 4.56 -49.04 40.40
N PRO A 67 4.37 -50.31 40.81
CA PRO A 67 3.67 -51.30 40.02
C PRO A 67 2.19 -50.96 39.85
N GLU A 68 1.58 -51.42 38.75
CA GLU A 68 0.14 -51.34 38.55
C GLU A 68 -0.59 -52.25 39.56
N ILE A 69 -1.34 -51.64 40.48
CA ILE A 69 -2.06 -52.33 41.54
C ILE A 69 -3.47 -52.62 41.07
N ASN A 70 -3.85 -53.90 41.04
CA ASN A 70 -5.24 -54.28 40.78
C ASN A 70 -6.13 -53.81 41.95
N VAL A 71 -7.12 -52.98 41.66
CA VAL A 71 -8.02 -52.38 42.65
C VAL A 71 -8.82 -53.42 43.42
N THR A 72 -9.13 -54.57 42.82
CA THR A 72 -9.80 -55.67 43.54
C THR A 72 -8.87 -56.30 44.59
N LYS A 73 -7.56 -56.39 44.32
CA LYS A 73 -6.56 -56.87 45.28
C LYS A 73 -6.37 -55.87 46.42
N LEU A 74 -6.31 -54.57 46.11
CA LEU A 74 -6.22 -53.50 47.10
C LEU A 74 -7.47 -53.47 48.00
N ALA A 75 -8.67 -53.51 47.41
CA ALA A 75 -9.93 -53.55 48.14
C ALA A 75 -10.05 -54.79 49.03
N ARG A 76 -9.62 -55.97 48.54
CA ARG A 76 -9.63 -57.22 49.34
C ARG A 76 -8.65 -57.16 50.51
N ALA A 77 -7.48 -56.56 50.33
CA ALA A 77 -6.51 -56.36 51.41
C ALA A 77 -7.05 -55.38 52.48
N LEU A 78 -7.67 -54.28 52.06
CA LEU A 78 -8.31 -53.31 52.96
C LEU A 78 -9.54 -53.91 53.69
N ASN A 79 -10.34 -54.73 53.01
CA ASN A 79 -11.51 -55.38 53.62
C ASN A 79 -11.11 -56.44 54.65
N LYS A 80 -10.12 -57.28 54.32
CA LYS A 80 -9.56 -58.26 55.26
C LYS A 80 -8.98 -57.59 56.51
N TYR A 81 -8.42 -56.38 56.36
CA TYR A 81 -7.95 -55.55 57.46
C TYR A 81 -9.10 -55.01 58.33
N SER A 82 -10.15 -54.46 57.70
CA SER A 82 -11.36 -53.97 58.40
C SER A 82 -12.04 -55.07 59.23
N GLU A 83 -12.17 -56.27 58.68
CA GLU A 83 -12.73 -57.44 59.38
C GLU A 83 -11.84 -57.88 60.57
N SER A 84 -10.52 -57.78 60.44
CA SER A 84 -9.57 -58.11 61.52
C SER A 84 -9.56 -57.07 62.65
N GLN A 85 -10.12 -55.88 62.43
CA GLN A 85 -10.30 -54.85 63.47
C GLN A 85 -11.62 -55.02 64.24
N LYS A 86 -12.71 -55.40 63.56
CA LYS A 86 -13.99 -55.71 64.22
C LYS A 86 -13.83 -56.81 65.26
N SER A 87 -13.07 -57.85 64.94
CA SER A 87 -12.80 -58.95 65.87
C SER A 87 -11.94 -58.55 67.08
N LYS A 88 -11.10 -57.50 67.00
CA LYS A 88 -10.32 -56.97 68.14
C LYS A 88 -11.13 -56.04 69.04
N LEU A 89 -12.01 -55.21 68.48
CA LEU A 89 -12.90 -54.32 69.26
C LEU A 89 -13.96 -55.12 70.04
N ASP A 90 -14.49 -56.20 69.45
CA ASP A 90 -15.45 -57.10 70.14
C ASP A 90 -14.82 -57.84 71.34
N LEU A 91 -13.49 -58.01 71.34
CA LEU A 91 -12.73 -58.61 72.45
C LEU A 91 -12.41 -57.62 73.59
N ASP A 92 -12.33 -56.31 73.32
CA ASP A 92 -12.04 -55.28 74.32
C ASP A 92 -13.31 -54.72 75.01
N GLU A 93 -14.49 -54.81 74.37
CA GLU A 93 -15.77 -54.43 75.02
C GLU A 93 -16.35 -55.50 75.96
N SER A 94 -15.81 -56.73 75.95
CA SER A 94 -16.35 -57.87 76.70
C SER A 94 -15.58 -58.24 77.99
N PHE A 95 -14.82 -57.29 78.56
CA PHE A 95 -14.17 -57.43 79.87
C PHE A 95 -14.43 -56.22 80.78
N ASN A 96 -15.60 -56.16 81.42
CA ASN A 96 -15.79 -55.44 82.70
C ASN A 96 -17.12 -55.77 83.39
N LEU A 97 -17.27 -56.99 83.90
CA LEU A 97 -18.23 -57.28 84.98
C LEU A 97 -17.60 -58.28 85.97
N LYS A 98 -16.75 -57.76 86.87
CA LYS A 98 -16.30 -58.46 88.08
C LYS A 98 -16.25 -57.48 89.25
N CYS A 99 -17.31 -57.48 90.05
CA CYS A 99 -17.39 -57.31 91.51
C CYS A 99 -18.90 -57.34 91.84
N GLY A 100 -19.43 -58.15 92.75
CA GLY A 100 -18.84 -58.65 93.98
C GLY A 100 -19.60 -58.04 95.15
N HIS A 101 -20.47 -58.86 95.77
CA HIS A 101 -21.12 -58.69 97.08
C HIS A 101 -22.24 -57.65 97.23
N ALA A 102 -23.46 -58.20 97.36
CA ALA A 102 -24.57 -57.57 98.06
C ALA A 102 -24.22 -57.41 99.56
N PRO A 103 -24.54 -56.29 100.21
CA PRO A 103 -24.40 -56.18 101.67
C PRO A 103 -25.50 -57.01 102.32
N GLN A 104 -25.10 -57.90 103.23
CA GLN A 104 -26.02 -58.58 104.13
C GLN A 104 -26.62 -57.58 105.10
N ASP A 105 -27.95 -57.63 105.22
CA ASP A 105 -28.70 -57.04 106.32
C ASP A 105 -28.11 -57.50 107.66
N SER A 106 -27.62 -56.56 108.46
CA SER A 106 -27.28 -56.79 109.86
C SER A 106 -28.06 -55.80 110.71
N ASP A 107 -28.82 -56.42 111.60
CA ASP A 107 -29.85 -55.85 112.43
C ASP A 107 -29.27 -54.98 113.56
N SER A 108 -30.04 -53.95 113.84
CA SER A 108 -30.07 -53.01 114.96
C SER A 108 -29.19 -53.27 116.20
N GLY A 109 -28.27 -52.32 116.44
CA GLY A 109 -27.71 -52.00 117.75
C GLY A 109 -27.68 -50.48 117.93
N ILE A 110 -28.54 -49.94 118.78
CA ILE A 110 -28.66 -48.50 119.04
C ILE A 110 -27.41 -48.04 119.80
N SER A 111 -26.40 -47.54 119.09
CA SER A 111 -25.31 -46.73 119.66
C SER A 111 -25.58 -45.26 119.38
N THR A 112 -25.40 -44.43 120.41
CA THR A 112 -25.40 -42.96 120.33
C THR A 112 -24.41 -42.39 119.29
N ASP A 113 -23.45 -43.19 118.81
CA ASP A 113 -22.50 -42.83 117.74
C ASP A 113 -23.14 -42.84 116.33
N GLY A 114 -24.27 -43.53 116.14
CA GLY A 114 -24.94 -43.64 114.83
C GLY A 114 -25.56 -42.32 114.36
N TYR A 115 -26.02 -41.47 115.29
CA TYR A 115 -26.55 -40.14 114.96
C TYR A 115 -25.43 -39.18 114.53
N GLN A 116 -24.27 -39.26 115.18
CA GLN A 116 -23.12 -38.44 114.83
C GLN A 116 -22.55 -38.82 113.45
N LEU A 117 -22.46 -40.12 113.15
CA LEU A 117 -22.08 -40.59 111.81
C LEU A 117 -23.09 -40.17 110.73
N LEU A 118 -24.39 -40.20 111.02
CA LEU A 118 -25.42 -39.73 110.08
C LEU A 118 -25.31 -38.22 109.83
N GLU A 119 -25.00 -37.43 110.85
CA GLU A 119 -24.79 -35.98 110.71
C GLU A 119 -23.51 -35.68 109.91
N GLU A 120 -22.42 -36.40 110.18
CA GLU A 120 -21.18 -36.34 109.41
C GLU A 120 -21.41 -36.71 107.94
N LEU A 121 -22.08 -37.82 107.65
CA LEU A 121 -22.42 -38.23 106.28
C LEU A 121 -23.34 -37.22 105.58
N GLN A 122 -24.30 -36.63 106.30
CA GLN A 122 -25.13 -35.55 105.74
C GLN A 122 -24.32 -34.28 105.48
N SER A 123 -23.37 -33.93 106.34
CA SER A 123 -22.48 -32.79 106.13
C SER A 123 -21.59 -33.01 104.90
N GLU A 124 -21.00 -34.21 104.76
CA GLU A 124 -20.17 -34.60 103.63
C GLU A 124 -20.98 -34.65 102.32
N LEU A 125 -22.22 -35.15 102.38
CA LEU A 125 -23.11 -35.14 101.21
C LEU A 125 -23.42 -33.71 100.76
N ARG A 126 -23.66 -32.78 101.70
CA ARG A 126 -23.89 -31.35 101.39
C ARG A 126 -22.66 -30.73 100.76
N GLU A 127 -21.48 -30.92 101.34
CA GLU A 127 -20.21 -30.43 100.80
C GLU A 127 -19.93 -31.00 99.39
N LYS A 128 -20.09 -32.31 99.19
CA LYS A 128 -19.93 -32.93 97.87
C LYS A 128 -20.96 -32.42 96.86
N SER A 129 -22.20 -32.18 97.28
CA SER A 129 -23.22 -31.61 96.41
C SER A 129 -22.89 -30.17 95.98
N HIS A 130 -22.34 -29.37 96.90
CA HIS A 130 -21.89 -28.02 96.62
C HIS A 130 -20.68 -28.02 95.69
N LEU A 131 -19.69 -28.87 95.95
CA LEU A 131 -18.51 -29.04 95.09
C LEU A 131 -18.90 -29.53 93.68
N ALA A 132 -19.82 -30.48 93.57
CA ALA A 132 -20.35 -30.91 92.27
C ALA A 132 -21.06 -29.77 91.53
N SER A 133 -21.80 -28.92 92.24
CA SER A 133 -22.43 -27.73 91.65
C SER A 133 -21.40 -26.70 91.18
N GLN A 134 -20.33 -26.48 91.95
CA GLN A 134 -19.24 -25.57 91.57
C GLN A 134 -18.44 -26.10 90.36
N LEU A 135 -18.15 -27.40 90.32
CA LEU A 135 -17.46 -28.00 89.17
C LEU A 135 -18.32 -27.94 87.91
N ARG A 136 -19.63 -28.15 88.01
CA ARG A 136 -20.55 -27.98 86.87
C ARG A 136 -20.56 -26.53 86.38
N SER A 137 -20.65 -25.54 87.27
CA SER A 137 -20.66 -24.14 86.85
C SER A 137 -19.32 -23.70 86.25
N GLN A 138 -18.20 -24.21 86.74
CA GLN A 138 -16.88 -24.01 86.14
C GLN A 138 -16.78 -24.64 84.75
N LEU A 139 -17.27 -25.87 84.59
CA LEU A 139 -17.26 -26.57 83.31
C LEU A 139 -18.14 -25.85 82.27
N GLU A 140 -19.35 -25.42 82.65
CA GLU A 140 -20.20 -24.60 81.78
C GLU A 140 -19.54 -23.27 81.39
N PHE A 141 -18.78 -22.65 82.30
CA PHE A 141 -18.04 -21.42 82.00
C PHE A 141 -16.92 -21.67 80.99
N THR A 142 -16.13 -22.73 81.17
CA THR A 142 -15.07 -23.09 80.23
C THR A 142 -15.60 -23.50 78.87
N ASP A 143 -16.73 -24.22 78.82
CA ASP A 143 -17.37 -24.62 77.58
C ASP A 143 -17.83 -23.40 76.78
N ARG A 144 -18.47 -22.41 77.44
CA ARG A 144 -18.85 -21.15 76.79
C ARG A 144 -17.63 -20.40 76.24
N GLN A 145 -16.54 -20.34 76.99
CA GLN A 145 -15.30 -19.69 76.51
C GLN A 145 -14.70 -20.42 75.30
N HIS A 146 -14.70 -21.76 75.31
CA HIS A 146 -14.23 -22.54 74.17
C HIS A 146 -15.13 -22.37 72.95
N GLU A 147 -16.46 -22.31 73.12
CA GLU A 147 -17.42 -22.03 72.05
C GLU A 147 -17.19 -20.65 71.43
N GLU A 148 -16.94 -19.61 72.24
CA GLU A 148 -16.61 -18.26 71.76
C GLU A 148 -15.31 -18.24 70.94
N VAL A 149 -14.25 -18.91 71.41
CA VAL A 149 -12.98 -19.02 70.70
C VAL A 149 -13.15 -19.80 69.40
N LEU A 150 -13.91 -20.89 69.41
CA LEU A 150 -14.21 -21.68 68.21
C LEU A 150 -15.00 -20.86 67.18
N ALA A 151 -15.97 -20.06 67.62
CA ALA A 151 -16.72 -19.16 66.74
C ALA A 151 -15.81 -18.11 66.09
N ALA A 152 -14.87 -17.53 66.85
CA ALA A 152 -13.88 -16.58 66.31
C ALA A 152 -12.95 -17.25 65.26
N LEU A 153 -12.40 -18.43 65.58
CA LEU A 153 -11.54 -19.18 64.65
C LEU A 153 -12.28 -19.61 63.38
N VAL A 154 -13.56 -19.97 63.50
CA VAL A 154 -14.43 -20.28 62.36
C VAL A 154 -14.61 -19.05 61.46
N ALA A 155 -14.86 -17.87 62.04
CA ALA A 155 -14.99 -16.63 61.28
C ALA A 155 -13.68 -16.25 60.57
N GLU A 156 -12.53 -16.37 61.24
CA GLU A 156 -11.21 -16.13 60.63
C GLU A 156 -10.92 -17.09 59.48
N ARG A 157 -11.18 -18.40 59.66
CA ARG A 157 -11.04 -19.40 58.61
C ARG A 157 -11.90 -19.06 57.39
N ASP A 158 -13.14 -18.63 57.60
CA ASP A 158 -14.04 -18.33 56.49
C ASP A 158 -13.65 -17.03 55.77
N SER A 159 -13.13 -16.03 56.51
CA SER A 159 -12.50 -14.84 55.93
C SER A 159 -11.27 -15.21 55.08
N LEU A 160 -10.37 -16.06 55.59
CA LEU A 160 -9.20 -16.51 54.85
C LEU A 160 -9.58 -17.29 53.59
N ARG A 161 -10.62 -18.12 53.65
CA ARG A 161 -11.16 -18.81 52.46
C ARG A 161 -11.70 -17.82 51.42
N ALA A 162 -12.40 -16.78 51.85
CA ALA A 162 -12.89 -15.74 50.94
C ALA A 162 -11.72 -15.01 50.25
N HIS A 163 -10.69 -14.61 51.00
CA HIS A 163 -9.49 -13.98 50.43
C HIS A 163 -8.76 -14.90 49.45
N LEU A 164 -8.64 -16.20 49.76
CA LEU A 164 -8.02 -17.18 48.88
C LEU A 164 -8.81 -17.38 47.58
N ASN A 165 -10.14 -17.29 47.62
CA ASN A 165 -10.95 -17.32 46.39
C ASN A 165 -10.74 -16.07 45.54
N ILE A 166 -10.68 -14.87 46.14
CA ILE A 166 -10.36 -13.63 45.42
C ILE A 166 -9.01 -13.73 44.73
N LEU A 167 -7.97 -14.19 45.43
CA LEU A 167 -6.63 -14.36 44.86
C LEU A 167 -6.61 -15.37 43.70
N ARG A 168 -7.43 -16.43 43.76
CA ARG A 168 -7.58 -17.39 42.66
C ARG A 168 -8.23 -16.73 41.44
N GLU A 169 -9.27 -15.93 41.63
CA GLU A 169 -9.93 -15.19 40.55
C GLU A 169 -8.98 -14.17 39.91
N GLU A 170 -8.26 -13.39 40.71
CA GLU A 170 -7.25 -12.45 40.23
C GLU A 170 -6.13 -13.14 39.45
N ASN A 171 -5.68 -14.32 39.90
CA ASN A 171 -4.66 -15.10 39.19
C ASN A 171 -5.16 -15.55 37.80
N ILE A 172 -6.43 -15.97 37.70
CA ILE A 172 -7.06 -16.30 36.42
C ILE A 172 -7.11 -15.05 35.53
N SER A 173 -7.56 -13.92 36.05
CA SER A 173 -7.58 -12.65 35.31
C SER A 173 -6.20 -12.21 34.82
N LEU A 174 -5.17 -12.31 35.66
CA LEU A 174 -3.78 -12.01 35.27
C LEU A 174 -3.28 -12.96 34.18
N THR A 175 -3.69 -14.23 34.22
CA THR A 175 -3.33 -15.20 33.18
C THR A 175 -3.98 -14.84 31.85
N HIS A 176 -5.23 -14.36 31.84
CA HIS A 176 -5.86 -13.83 30.64
C HIS A 176 -5.16 -12.57 30.12
N LEU A 177 -4.90 -11.60 31.00
CA LEU A 177 -4.20 -10.37 30.62
C LEU A 177 -2.82 -10.64 30.02
N ARG A 178 -2.10 -11.62 30.56
CA ARG A 178 -0.80 -12.05 30.01
C ARG A 178 -0.93 -12.59 28.59
N ARG A 179 -1.95 -13.42 28.32
CA ARG A 179 -2.23 -13.91 26.96
C ARG A 179 -2.56 -12.76 26.01
N ASP A 180 -3.43 -11.84 26.42
CA ASP A 180 -3.80 -10.69 25.60
C ASP A 180 -2.57 -9.81 25.29
N TYR A 181 -1.67 -9.64 26.26
CA TYR A 181 -0.41 -8.94 26.06
C TYR A 181 0.50 -9.67 25.05
N ASP A 182 0.65 -10.98 25.18
CA ASP A 182 1.44 -11.80 24.25
C ASP A 182 0.86 -11.71 22.82
N GLU A 183 -0.46 -11.74 22.65
CA GLU A 183 -1.14 -11.54 21.36
C GLU A 183 -0.92 -10.13 20.77
N VAL A 184 -0.87 -9.10 21.61
CA VAL A 184 -0.52 -7.74 21.17
C VAL A 184 0.93 -7.68 20.72
N CYS A 185 1.85 -8.31 21.45
CA CYS A 185 3.26 -8.38 21.09
C CYS A 185 3.47 -9.09 19.75
N GLU A 186 2.81 -10.23 19.52
CA GLU A 186 2.89 -10.95 18.23
C GLU A 186 2.40 -10.07 17.07
N ARG A 187 1.27 -9.39 17.25
CA ARG A 187 0.75 -8.43 16.24
C ARG A 187 1.69 -7.26 16.00
N LEU A 188 2.38 -6.79 17.03
CA LEU A 188 3.39 -5.73 16.90
C LEU A 188 4.57 -6.22 16.07
N CYS A 189 5.08 -7.42 16.35
CA CYS A 189 6.16 -8.04 15.58
C CYS A 189 5.79 -8.22 14.11
N THR A 190 4.56 -8.64 13.80
CA THR A 190 4.10 -8.76 12.40
C THR A 190 4.03 -7.40 11.71
N ASN A 191 3.51 -6.38 12.41
CA ASN A 191 3.44 -5.02 11.87
C ASN A 191 4.84 -4.42 11.66
N GLU A 192 5.80 -4.69 12.53
CA GLU A 192 7.19 -4.27 12.36
C GLU A 192 7.81 -4.91 11.11
N ALA A 193 7.60 -6.21 10.90
CA ALA A 193 8.06 -6.89 9.69
C ALA A 193 7.42 -6.31 8.41
N GLU A 194 6.11 -6.02 8.42
CA GLU A 194 5.42 -5.34 7.31
C GLU A 194 5.95 -3.91 7.08
N LEU A 195 6.29 -3.21 8.15
CA LEU A 195 6.87 -1.88 8.06
C LEU A 195 8.29 -1.92 7.46
N GLU A 196 9.06 -2.96 7.77
CA GLU A 196 10.35 -3.19 7.12
C GLU A 196 10.20 -3.49 5.64
N THR A 197 9.27 -4.36 5.23
CA THR A 197 9.05 -4.66 3.81
C THR A 197 8.62 -3.42 3.02
N THR A 198 7.69 -2.63 3.55
CA THR A 198 7.25 -1.37 2.92
C THR A 198 8.38 -0.35 2.81
N ARG A 199 9.31 -0.27 3.79
CA ARG A 199 10.52 0.56 3.68
C ARG A 199 11.44 0.10 2.55
N HIS A 200 11.67 -1.20 2.42
CA HIS A 200 12.48 -1.76 1.33
C HIS A 200 11.86 -1.49 -0.04
N ASP A 201 10.54 -1.63 -0.16
CA ASP A 201 9.80 -1.32 -1.39
C ASP A 201 9.90 0.17 -1.75
N LEU A 202 9.75 1.05 -0.77
CA LEU A 202 9.89 2.49 -0.96
C LEU A 202 11.31 2.87 -1.41
N ASP A 203 12.34 2.25 -0.83
CA ASP A 203 13.72 2.44 -1.28
C ASP A 203 13.96 1.90 -2.68
N ALA A 204 13.33 0.78 -3.05
CA ALA A 204 13.39 0.25 -4.41
C ALA A 204 12.71 1.20 -5.41
N VAL A 205 11.56 1.77 -5.07
CA VAL A 205 10.87 2.78 -5.88
C VAL A 205 11.73 4.03 -6.02
N ARG A 206 12.34 4.54 -4.94
CA ARG A 206 13.26 5.67 -5.00
C ARG A 206 14.44 5.41 -5.92
N ARG A 207 15.04 4.22 -5.85
CA ARG A 207 16.14 3.83 -6.76
C ARG A 207 15.68 3.80 -8.23
N ARG A 208 14.45 3.39 -8.51
CA ARG A 208 13.86 3.41 -9.86
C ARG A 208 13.48 4.81 -10.33
N ALA A 209 13.13 5.73 -9.42
CA ALA A 209 12.80 7.11 -9.75
C ALA A 209 14.02 7.93 -10.17
N LYS A 210 15.18 7.74 -9.50
CA LYS A 210 16.43 8.46 -9.82
C LYS A 210 16.81 8.50 -11.31
N PRO A 211 16.88 7.37 -12.04
CA PRO A 211 17.22 7.42 -13.46
C PRO A 211 16.14 8.12 -14.29
N LEU A 212 14.87 8.09 -13.87
CA LEU A 212 13.80 8.83 -14.56
C LEU A 212 13.99 10.34 -14.41
N ASP A 213 14.39 10.81 -13.21
CA ASP A 213 14.72 12.22 -12.98
C ASP A 213 15.91 12.66 -13.85
N GLU A 214 16.93 11.82 -13.98
CA GLU A 214 18.06 12.08 -14.89
C GLU A 214 17.62 12.13 -16.36
N HIS A 215 16.72 11.25 -16.79
CA HIS A 215 16.15 11.28 -18.15
C HIS A 215 15.30 12.53 -18.38
N LEU A 216 14.51 12.95 -17.39
CA LEU A 216 13.74 14.19 -17.48
C LEU A 216 14.66 15.41 -17.62
N ALA A 217 15.71 15.51 -16.80
CA ALA A 217 16.69 16.58 -16.91
C ALA A 217 17.39 16.59 -18.28
N HIS A 218 17.68 15.40 -18.83
CA HIS A 218 18.25 15.28 -20.17
C HIS A 218 17.28 15.76 -21.26
N LEU A 219 16.01 15.35 -21.20
CA LEU A 219 14.98 15.78 -22.15
C LEU A 219 14.69 17.29 -22.06
N GLU A 220 14.73 17.87 -20.86
CA GLU A 220 14.61 19.31 -20.65
C GLU A 220 15.78 20.08 -21.31
N ALA A 221 17.00 19.57 -21.16
CA ALA A 221 18.19 20.14 -21.81
C ALA A 221 18.10 20.04 -23.35
N GLU A 222 17.66 18.90 -23.89
CA GLU A 222 17.44 18.73 -25.33
C GLU A 222 16.35 19.67 -25.87
N ASN A 223 15.24 19.83 -25.14
CA ASN A 223 14.17 20.75 -25.50
C ASN A 223 14.68 22.19 -25.55
N ALA A 224 15.47 22.61 -24.55
CA ALA A 224 16.10 23.93 -24.54
C ALA A 224 17.04 24.14 -25.74
N ALA A 225 17.86 23.13 -26.07
CA ALA A 225 18.75 23.18 -27.23
C ALA A 225 17.98 23.26 -28.56
N LEU A 226 16.88 22.51 -28.70
CA LEU A 226 16.02 22.55 -29.88
C LEU A 226 15.28 23.88 -30.02
N GLN A 227 14.86 24.49 -28.91
CA GLN A 227 14.27 25.83 -28.93
C GLN A 227 15.25 26.90 -29.40
N ASP A 228 16.51 26.83 -28.96
CA ASP A 228 17.58 27.73 -29.42
C ASP A 228 17.93 27.52 -30.91
N LEU A 229 17.95 26.27 -31.38
CA LEU A 229 18.13 25.99 -32.82
C LEU A 229 16.94 26.51 -33.64
N LEU A 230 15.73 26.39 -33.12
CA LEU A 230 14.53 26.88 -33.78
C LEU A 230 14.52 28.42 -33.85
N SER A 231 14.90 29.13 -32.79
CA SER A 231 15.00 30.59 -32.81
C SER A 231 16.04 31.05 -33.84
N LYS A 232 17.24 30.46 -33.83
CA LYS A 232 18.29 30.74 -34.83
C LYS A 232 17.84 30.48 -36.26
N SER A 233 17.12 29.37 -36.49
CA SER A 233 16.56 29.05 -37.80
C SER A 233 15.51 30.06 -38.26
N LYS A 234 14.66 30.54 -37.33
CA LYS A 234 13.68 31.62 -37.62
C LYS A 234 14.39 32.93 -37.97
N GLU A 235 15.40 33.32 -37.20
CA GLU A 235 16.20 34.52 -37.46
C GLU A 235 16.88 34.46 -38.83
N GLU A 236 17.46 33.31 -39.17
CA GLU A 236 18.09 33.10 -40.48
C GLU A 236 17.07 33.15 -41.62
N CYS A 237 15.87 32.59 -41.43
CA CYS A 237 14.77 32.69 -42.39
C CYS A 237 14.33 34.16 -42.59
N HIS A 238 14.21 34.93 -41.51
CA HIS A 238 13.91 36.37 -41.59
C HIS A 238 15.02 37.13 -42.34
N ARG A 239 16.29 36.86 -42.04
CA ARG A 239 17.45 37.46 -42.71
C ARG A 239 17.47 37.16 -44.21
N VAL A 240 17.18 35.93 -44.60
CA VAL A 240 17.09 35.51 -46.01
C VAL A 240 15.92 36.20 -46.71
N ASN A 241 14.76 36.28 -46.06
CA ASN A 241 13.60 37.01 -46.61
C ASN A 241 13.89 38.50 -46.81
N GLU A 242 14.58 39.15 -45.88
CA GLU A 242 15.02 40.55 -46.02
C GLU A 242 15.98 40.72 -47.20
N MET A 243 16.95 39.81 -47.36
CA MET A 243 17.86 39.79 -48.52
C MET A 243 17.10 39.65 -49.85
N TYR A 244 16.10 38.77 -49.92
CA TYR A 244 15.26 38.63 -51.11
C TYR A 244 14.42 39.87 -51.38
N ALA A 245 13.85 40.49 -50.34
CA ALA A 245 13.09 41.73 -50.47
C ALA A 245 13.97 42.89 -50.97
N LEU A 246 15.17 43.06 -50.42
CA LEU A 246 16.15 44.07 -50.86
C LEU A 246 16.61 43.83 -52.30
N ARG A 247 16.85 42.56 -52.67
CA ARG A 247 17.20 42.22 -54.06
C ARG A 247 16.05 42.53 -55.01
N GLN A 248 14.82 42.23 -54.61
CA GLN A 248 13.63 42.52 -55.41
C GLN A 248 13.44 44.02 -55.61
N SER A 249 13.60 44.84 -54.56
CA SER A 249 13.52 46.30 -54.68
C SER A 249 14.61 46.87 -55.59
N ALA A 250 15.86 46.39 -55.45
CA ALA A 250 16.98 46.82 -56.29
C ALA A 250 16.74 46.48 -57.77
N LEU A 251 16.24 45.27 -58.07
CA LEU A 251 15.90 44.88 -59.44
C LEU A 251 14.74 45.69 -60.02
N LEU A 252 13.75 46.08 -59.20
CA LEU A 252 12.65 46.94 -59.64
C LEU A 252 13.16 48.35 -59.97
N GLU A 253 14.01 48.93 -59.12
CA GLU A 253 14.65 50.22 -59.36
C GLU A 253 15.51 50.20 -60.63
N GLU A 254 16.32 49.15 -60.83
CA GLU A 254 17.09 48.96 -62.07
C GLU A 254 16.17 48.86 -63.30
N ASN A 255 15.04 48.16 -63.20
CA ASN A 255 14.08 48.08 -64.30
C ASN A 255 13.46 49.45 -64.63
N GLU A 256 13.16 50.27 -63.63
CA GLU A 256 12.66 51.63 -63.81
C GLU A 256 13.70 52.55 -64.45
N THR A 257 14.98 52.45 -64.05
CA THR A 257 16.06 53.20 -64.70
C THR A 257 16.26 52.80 -66.16
N ILE A 258 16.18 51.50 -66.48
CA ILE A 258 16.24 51.02 -67.87
C ILE A 258 15.03 51.52 -68.68
N ARG A 259 13.81 51.47 -68.12
CA ARG A 259 12.61 51.96 -68.81
C ARG A 259 12.68 53.45 -69.10
N SER A 260 13.14 54.26 -68.15
CA SER A 260 13.31 55.71 -68.35
C SER A 260 14.38 55.99 -69.40
N SER A 261 15.53 55.33 -69.34
CA SER A 261 16.57 55.43 -70.39
C SER A 261 16.06 55.01 -71.78
N HIS A 262 15.27 53.94 -71.86
CA HIS A 262 14.66 53.52 -73.12
C HIS A 262 13.66 54.56 -73.65
N ALA A 263 12.84 55.15 -72.77
CA ALA A 263 11.92 56.22 -73.15
C ALA A 263 12.68 57.45 -73.70
N ASP A 264 13.76 57.86 -73.03
CA ASP A 264 14.62 58.96 -73.46
C ASP A 264 15.27 58.69 -74.83
N LEU A 265 15.81 57.48 -75.05
CA LEU A 265 16.39 57.10 -76.34
C LEU A 265 15.33 57.07 -77.45
N THR A 266 14.13 56.58 -77.13
CA THR A 266 13.01 56.54 -78.09
C THR A 266 12.58 57.96 -78.48
N ALA A 267 12.51 58.89 -77.52
CA ALA A 267 12.21 60.29 -77.80
C ALA A 267 13.28 60.92 -78.71
N ARG A 268 14.57 60.71 -78.41
CA ARG A 268 15.67 61.19 -79.26
C ARG A 268 15.62 60.61 -80.68
N MET A 269 15.26 59.34 -80.82
CA MET A 269 15.07 58.72 -82.13
C MET A 269 13.90 59.36 -82.89
N GLN A 270 12.78 59.64 -82.23
CA GLN A 270 11.65 60.34 -82.84
C GLN A 270 12.06 61.74 -83.30
N ASP A 271 12.77 62.51 -82.48
CA ASP A 271 13.31 63.82 -82.85
C ASP A 271 14.20 63.74 -84.10
N GLN A 272 15.05 62.70 -84.18
CA GLN A 272 15.91 62.44 -85.34
C GLN A 272 15.10 62.04 -86.59
N GLU A 273 14.09 61.21 -86.45
CA GLU A 273 13.18 60.85 -87.55
C GLU A 273 12.41 62.06 -88.06
N GLU A 274 11.92 62.93 -87.17
CA GLU A 274 11.27 64.19 -87.52
C GLU A 274 12.22 65.12 -88.27
N PHE A 275 13.47 65.27 -87.80
CA PHE A 275 14.50 66.05 -88.48
C PHE A 275 14.85 65.46 -89.86
N LEU A 276 14.96 64.14 -89.98
CA LEU A 276 15.20 63.47 -91.26
C LEU A 276 14.03 63.67 -92.23
N GLN A 277 12.79 63.54 -91.75
CA GLN A 277 11.60 63.81 -92.57
C GLN A 277 11.57 65.27 -93.04
N GLN A 278 11.99 66.22 -92.20
CA GLN A 278 12.11 67.61 -92.56
C GLN A 278 13.18 67.83 -93.66
N ILE A 279 14.35 67.20 -93.52
CA ILE A 279 15.39 67.21 -94.58
C ILE A 279 14.85 66.62 -95.88
N ILE A 280 14.13 65.50 -95.83
CA ILE A 280 13.54 64.88 -97.03
C ILE A 280 12.55 65.84 -97.69
N LYS A 281 11.69 66.53 -96.92
CA LYS A 281 10.76 67.53 -97.45
C LYS A 281 11.51 68.68 -98.12
N GLU A 282 12.53 69.24 -97.46
CA GLU A 282 13.36 70.31 -98.01
C GLU A 282 14.10 69.86 -99.27
N LYS A 283 14.64 68.64 -99.27
CA LYS A 283 15.29 68.02 -100.42
C LYS A 283 14.33 67.84 -101.60
N VAL A 284 13.11 67.36 -101.37
CA VAL A 284 12.07 67.26 -102.41
C VAL A 284 11.68 68.65 -102.95
N GLN A 285 11.58 69.65 -102.08
CA GLN A 285 11.29 71.02 -102.48
C GLN A 285 12.41 71.61 -103.33
N LEU A 286 13.67 71.45 -102.92
CA LEU A 286 14.84 71.86 -103.70
C LEU A 286 14.95 71.09 -105.02
N GLU A 287 14.64 69.79 -105.05
CA GLU A 287 14.58 69.00 -106.29
C GLU A 287 13.50 69.51 -107.24
N MET A 288 12.35 69.96 -106.71
CA MET A 288 11.28 70.58 -107.49
C MET A 288 11.71 71.94 -108.03
N GLU A 289 12.33 72.79 -107.20
CA GLU A 289 12.89 74.09 -107.61
C GLU A 289 13.98 73.92 -108.67
N LEU A 290 14.88 72.93 -108.51
CA LEU A 290 15.92 72.59 -109.48
C LEU A 290 15.30 72.08 -110.79
N LYS A 291 14.28 71.21 -110.73
CA LYS A 291 13.54 70.75 -111.92
C LYS A 291 12.86 71.92 -112.62
N ASP A 292 12.27 72.86 -111.89
CA ASP A 292 11.66 74.06 -112.46
C ASP A 292 12.70 74.97 -113.11
N LEU A 293 13.85 75.18 -112.48
CA LEU A 293 14.99 75.90 -113.06
C LEU A 293 15.53 75.21 -114.30
N LEU A 294 15.65 73.88 -114.30
CA LEU A 294 16.08 73.09 -115.45
C LEU A 294 15.06 73.15 -116.59
N ASN A 295 13.77 73.07 -116.30
CA ASN A 295 12.70 73.21 -117.29
C ASN A 295 12.67 74.63 -117.89
N LYS A 296 12.90 75.66 -117.07
CA LYS A 296 13.08 77.06 -117.53
C LYS A 296 14.35 77.20 -118.37
N SER A 297 15.46 76.61 -117.95
CA SER A 297 16.74 76.55 -118.68
C SER A 297 16.60 75.84 -120.03
N ASN A 298 15.82 74.74 -120.11
CA ASN A 298 15.56 74.03 -121.36
C ASN A 298 14.67 74.84 -122.32
N HIS A 299 13.90 75.81 -121.84
CA HIS A 299 13.20 76.79 -122.68
C HIS A 299 14.09 77.96 -123.11
N THR A 300 15.28 78.11 -122.50
CA THR A 300 16.24 79.19 -122.76
C THR A 300 17.68 78.68 -122.78
N HIS A 301 18.06 77.83 -123.74
CA HIS A 301 19.43 77.73 -124.25
C HIS A 301 19.45 76.86 -125.53
N LEU A 302 19.29 77.47 -126.71
CA LEU A 302 20.45 77.84 -127.53
C LEU A 302 21.66 78.31 -126.70
N ARG A 303 22.72 77.50 -126.74
CA ARG A 303 24.13 77.92 -126.75
C ARG A 303 24.81 78.17 -125.39
N LEU A 304 25.73 77.25 -125.06
CA LEU A 304 27.01 77.32 -124.30
C LEU A 304 27.11 75.99 -123.52
N ASP A 305 27.78 74.93 -123.98
CA ASP A 305 29.18 74.79 -124.35
C ASP A 305 30.16 75.34 -123.31
N ARG A 306 30.23 74.66 -122.17
CA ARG A 306 31.41 74.55 -121.30
C ARG A 306 31.31 73.29 -120.44
N SER A 307 32.07 72.31 -120.88
CA SER A 307 32.49 71.11 -120.15
C SER A 307 33.07 71.46 -118.78
N ILE A 308 32.53 70.85 -117.72
CA ILE A 308 33.31 70.48 -116.54
C ILE A 308 33.05 68.99 -116.33
N ASP A 309 34.00 68.19 -116.80
CA ASP A 309 34.11 66.76 -116.55
C ASP A 309 34.72 66.59 -115.15
N VAL A 310 33.87 66.38 -114.14
CA VAL A 310 34.32 66.00 -112.79
C VAL A 310 34.26 64.48 -112.71
N SER A 311 35.30 63.83 -113.24
CA SER A 311 35.59 62.44 -112.92
C SER A 311 36.11 62.38 -111.49
N TYR A 312 35.22 62.11 -110.53
CA TYR A 312 35.64 61.48 -109.28
C TYR A 312 36.15 60.08 -109.64
N THR A 313 37.47 59.91 -109.65
CA THR A 313 38.10 58.59 -109.72
C THR A 313 37.68 57.79 -108.48
N GLU A 314 37.18 56.56 -108.69
CA GLU A 314 36.73 55.58 -107.68
C GLU A 314 37.61 55.53 -106.41
N ASP A 315 38.91 55.80 -106.54
CA ASP A 315 39.88 55.80 -105.44
C ASP A 315 39.60 56.84 -104.33
N GLN A 316 38.94 57.97 -104.62
CA GLN A 316 38.59 58.97 -103.59
C GLN A 316 37.30 58.61 -102.83
N MET A 317 36.44 57.78 -103.41
CA MET A 317 35.20 57.32 -102.77
C MET A 317 35.49 56.14 -101.82
N LEU A 318 36.48 55.31 -102.15
CA LEU A 318 36.97 54.22 -101.32
C LEU A 318 37.66 54.72 -100.04
N THR A 319 38.37 55.85 -100.08
CA THR A 319 38.99 56.43 -98.87
C THR A 319 37.98 57.09 -97.92
N ALA A 320 36.85 57.60 -98.44
CA ALA A 320 35.74 58.12 -97.63
C ALA A 320 34.90 57.00 -96.99
N LEU A 321 34.82 55.82 -97.62
CA LEU A 321 34.18 54.63 -97.06
C LEU A 321 35.05 53.94 -95.99
N ASP A 322 36.37 53.92 -96.17
CA ASP A 322 37.30 53.37 -95.16
C ASP A 322 37.39 54.24 -93.89
N SER A 323 37.20 55.56 -94.01
CA SER A 323 37.16 56.46 -92.85
C SER A 323 35.86 56.36 -92.03
N LEU A 324 34.77 55.87 -92.62
CA LEU A 324 33.51 55.57 -91.90
C LEU A 324 33.47 54.16 -91.30
N ASN A 325 34.37 53.26 -91.72
CA ASN A 325 34.46 51.90 -91.19
C ASN A 325 35.38 51.80 -89.95
N ALA A 326 36.14 52.85 -89.65
CA ALA A 326 37.06 52.89 -88.52
C ALA A 326 36.37 53.09 -87.15
N ASP A 327 35.14 53.62 -87.13
CA ASP A 327 34.39 53.90 -85.89
C ASP A 327 33.33 52.84 -85.52
N SER A 328 33.15 51.78 -86.32
CA SER A 328 32.33 50.62 -85.96
C SER A 328 33.16 49.53 -85.27
N ARG A 329 33.91 49.87 -84.22
CA ARG A 329 34.39 48.86 -83.26
C ARG A 329 33.35 48.65 -82.19
N PHE A 330 32.43 47.73 -82.46
CA PHE A 330 31.68 47.02 -81.43
C PHE A 330 32.68 46.47 -80.40
N SER A 331 32.69 47.03 -79.20
CA SER A 331 33.27 46.42 -78.00
C SER A 331 32.39 45.23 -77.62
N GLN A 332 32.69 44.09 -78.22
CA GLN A 332 32.14 42.79 -77.88
C GLN A 332 32.90 42.26 -76.66
N ASP A 333 32.60 42.79 -75.47
CA ASP A 333 32.97 42.14 -74.22
C ASP A 333 32.00 40.97 -73.98
N VAL A 334 32.40 39.80 -74.48
CA VAL A 334 31.84 38.52 -74.08
C VAL A 334 32.44 38.17 -72.72
N THR A 335 31.88 38.73 -71.64
CA THR A 335 31.89 38.03 -70.35
C THR A 335 30.79 36.98 -70.39
N SER A 336 31.19 35.76 -70.74
CA SER A 336 30.39 34.54 -70.60
C SER A 336 30.07 34.32 -69.12
N VAL A 337 28.94 34.84 -68.65
CA VAL A 337 28.29 34.33 -67.43
C VAL A 337 27.47 33.14 -67.87
N ALA A 338 27.98 31.95 -67.53
CA ALA A 338 27.25 30.71 -67.66
C ALA A 338 25.96 30.79 -66.81
N THR A 339 24.82 31.04 -67.43
CA THR A 339 23.51 30.70 -66.85
C THR A 339 23.36 29.20 -66.94
N GLN A 340 23.87 28.51 -65.93
CA GLN A 340 23.55 27.11 -65.69
C GLN A 340 22.08 27.07 -65.27
N VAL A 341 21.21 26.71 -66.21
CA VAL A 341 19.87 26.23 -65.89
C VAL A 341 20.07 24.91 -65.15
N ASP A 342 19.82 24.91 -63.85
CA ASP A 342 19.74 23.69 -63.04
C ASP A 342 18.59 22.83 -63.57
N VAL A 343 18.92 21.92 -64.48
CA VAL A 343 18.12 20.73 -64.75
C VAL A 343 18.17 19.88 -63.48
N PRO A 344 17.03 19.57 -62.84
CA PRO A 344 17.03 18.86 -61.58
C PRO A 344 17.61 17.46 -61.78
N CYS A 345 18.64 17.14 -60.99
CA CYS A 345 19.24 15.81 -60.88
C CYS A 345 18.16 14.73 -60.68
N ALA A 346 18.26 13.62 -61.41
CA ALA A 346 17.35 12.47 -61.31
C ALA A 346 17.31 11.84 -59.90
N ASP A 347 18.33 12.07 -59.07
CA ASP A 347 18.36 11.63 -57.67
C ASP A 347 17.67 12.62 -56.70
N CYS A 348 17.41 13.87 -57.11
CA CYS A 348 16.62 14.83 -56.34
C CYS A 348 15.10 14.64 -56.55
N MET A 349 14.64 14.21 -57.74
CA MET A 349 13.23 13.84 -57.96
C MET A 349 12.82 12.53 -57.26
N LYS A 350 13.76 11.63 -56.95
CA LYS A 350 13.47 10.40 -56.20
C LYS A 350 13.26 10.62 -54.69
N ARG A 351 13.69 11.74 -54.12
CA ARG A 351 13.43 12.08 -52.70
C ARG A 351 12.10 12.81 -52.48
N SER A 352 11.55 13.49 -53.48
CA SER A 352 10.22 14.12 -53.40
C SER A 352 9.07 13.18 -53.77
N ALA A 353 9.31 12.10 -54.53
CA ALA A 353 8.29 11.09 -54.87
C ALA A 353 7.90 10.15 -53.72
N ASN A 354 8.66 10.11 -52.62
CA ASN A 354 8.32 9.32 -51.42
C ASN A 354 7.54 10.12 -50.35
N ALA A 355 7.30 11.42 -50.57
CA ALA A 355 6.40 12.21 -49.75
C ALA A 355 4.94 12.04 -50.20
N SER A 356 4.44 10.80 -50.13
CA SER A 356 3.00 10.57 -50.08
C SER A 356 2.41 11.30 -48.85
N PRO A 357 1.18 11.83 -48.89
CA PRO A 357 0.54 12.47 -47.74
C PRO A 357 0.10 11.40 -46.74
N ARG A 358 1.06 10.76 -46.05
CA ARG A 358 0.82 9.79 -44.97
C ARG A 358 0.99 10.39 -43.58
N GLY A 359 1.22 11.70 -43.47
CA GLY A 359 1.49 12.40 -42.21
C GLY A 359 0.25 12.69 -41.36
N LEU A 360 -0.82 13.25 -41.94
CA LEU A 360 -1.95 13.77 -41.15
C LEU A 360 -2.78 12.69 -40.45
N ARG A 361 -2.91 11.50 -41.06
CA ARG A 361 -3.70 10.42 -40.47
C ARG A 361 -3.01 9.79 -39.26
N ARG A 362 -1.68 9.78 -39.19
CA ARG A 362 -0.90 9.19 -38.08
C ARG A 362 -0.83 10.13 -36.88
N TYR A 363 -0.64 11.43 -37.13
CA TYR A 363 -0.64 12.46 -36.07
C TYR A 363 -2.01 12.68 -35.41
N PHE A 364 -3.12 12.43 -36.11
CA PHE A 364 -4.45 12.43 -35.47
C PHE A 364 -4.81 11.09 -34.84
N TRP A 365 -4.42 9.96 -35.43
CA TRP A 365 -4.82 8.65 -34.93
C TRP A 365 -4.08 8.22 -33.66
N ASP A 366 -2.83 8.60 -33.48
CA ASP A 366 -2.07 8.20 -32.30
C ASP A 366 -2.57 8.88 -31.00
N PRO A 367 -2.87 10.20 -30.96
CA PRO A 367 -3.54 10.79 -29.80
C PRO A 367 -4.99 10.32 -29.64
N LEU A 368 -5.69 10.01 -30.74
CA LEU A 368 -7.05 9.45 -30.67
C LEU A 368 -7.04 8.03 -30.07
N LYS A 369 -6.04 7.21 -30.40
CA LYS A 369 -5.83 5.89 -29.76
C LYS A 369 -5.50 6.03 -28.28
N CYS A 370 -4.66 6.99 -27.90
CA CYS A 370 -4.41 7.28 -26.49
C CYS A 370 -5.71 7.70 -25.77
N LEU A 371 -6.55 8.54 -26.39
CA LEU A 371 -7.86 8.91 -25.83
C LEU A 371 -8.79 7.70 -25.70
N PHE A 372 -8.88 6.83 -26.70
CA PHE A 372 -9.66 5.59 -26.61
C PHE A 372 -9.11 4.62 -25.55
N GLN A 373 -7.79 4.57 -25.37
CA GLN A 373 -7.15 3.74 -24.36
C GLN A 373 -7.40 4.27 -22.95
N VAL A 374 -7.34 5.58 -22.74
CA VAL A 374 -7.71 6.23 -21.47
C VAL A 374 -9.20 6.02 -21.19
N PHE A 375 -10.06 6.20 -22.20
CA PHE A 375 -11.49 5.94 -22.08
C PHE A 375 -11.79 4.48 -21.73
N ALA A 376 -11.10 3.52 -22.34
CA ALA A 376 -11.25 2.10 -22.03
C ALA A 376 -10.81 1.77 -20.59
N VAL A 377 -9.73 2.37 -20.09
CA VAL A 377 -9.30 2.21 -18.70
C VAL A 377 -10.34 2.80 -17.73
N ILE A 378 -10.91 3.96 -18.04
CA ILE A 378 -11.97 4.56 -17.23
C ILE A 378 -13.22 3.67 -17.22
N CYS A 379 -13.66 3.18 -18.38
CA CYS A 379 -14.78 2.23 -18.45
C CYS A 379 -14.49 0.94 -17.68
N PHE A 380 -13.25 0.45 -17.72
CA PHE A 380 -12.85 -0.73 -16.96
C PHE A 380 -12.88 -0.47 -15.45
N LEU A 381 -12.38 0.68 -14.98
CA LEU A 381 -12.47 1.09 -13.57
C LEU A 381 -13.91 1.25 -13.11
N CYS A 382 -14.79 1.82 -13.95
CA CYS A 382 -16.22 1.92 -13.68
C CYS A 382 -16.91 0.54 -13.63
N ALA A 383 -16.53 -0.38 -14.51
CA ALA A 383 -17.05 -1.75 -14.51
C ALA A 383 -16.57 -2.53 -13.27
N VAL A 384 -15.30 -2.37 -12.89
CA VAL A 384 -14.73 -2.99 -11.68
C VAL A 384 -15.39 -2.41 -10.43
N SER A 385 -15.62 -1.09 -10.35
CA SER A 385 -16.30 -0.47 -9.20
C SER A 385 -17.78 -0.86 -9.12
N ALA A 386 -18.48 -0.98 -10.26
CA ALA A 386 -19.84 -1.52 -10.31
C ALA A 386 -19.89 -3.00 -9.89
N LEU A 387 -18.97 -3.83 -10.39
CA LEU A 387 -18.88 -5.24 -9.99
C LEU A 387 -18.51 -5.37 -8.50
N TYR A 388 -17.57 -4.59 -7.99
CA TYR A 388 -17.23 -4.58 -6.56
C TYR A 388 -18.41 -4.11 -5.69
N GLY A 389 -19.17 -3.11 -6.15
CA GLY A 389 -20.38 -2.63 -5.48
C GLY A 389 -21.53 -3.65 -5.50
N VAL A 390 -21.62 -4.48 -6.52
CA VAL A 390 -22.62 -5.56 -6.65
C VAL A 390 -22.19 -6.82 -5.86
N SER A 391 -20.90 -7.17 -5.87
CA SER A 391 -20.34 -8.30 -5.13
C SER A 391 -20.29 -8.08 -3.61
N ARG A 392 -20.32 -6.81 -3.14
CA ARG A 392 -20.44 -6.43 -1.73
C ARG A 392 -21.86 -6.03 -1.30
N ARG A 393 -22.91 -6.54 -1.95
CA ARG A 393 -24.22 -6.66 -1.30
C ARG A 393 -24.40 -8.05 -0.68
N PRO A 394 -23.74 -8.39 0.46
CA PRO A 394 -24.28 -9.44 1.29
C PRO A 394 -25.57 -8.91 1.94
N HIS A 395 -26.56 -9.78 2.00
CA HIS A 395 -27.74 -9.64 2.86
C HIS A 395 -27.36 -9.15 4.27
N GLN A 396 -27.78 -7.93 4.64
CA GLN A 396 -27.92 -7.39 6.01
C GLN A 396 -28.58 -6.01 5.82
N ARG A 397 -29.83 -5.69 6.19
CA ARG A 397 -30.61 -5.93 7.42
C ARG A 397 -29.77 -5.82 8.70
N CYS A 398 -30.09 -4.77 9.45
CA CYS A 398 -29.63 -4.34 10.77
C CYS A 398 -28.43 -3.38 10.85
N GLU A 399 -28.81 -2.21 11.39
CA GLU A 399 -28.11 -1.34 12.35
C GLU A 399 -26.91 -0.49 11.92
N GLN A 400 -27.23 0.81 11.90
CA GLN A 400 -26.40 1.96 12.27
C GLN A 400 -25.01 1.63 12.83
N GLN A 401 -23.98 2.02 12.06
CA GLN A 401 -22.78 2.61 12.64
C GLN A 401 -22.15 3.58 11.63
N HIS A 402 -21.97 4.82 12.08
CA HIS A 402 -21.31 5.90 11.36
C HIS A 402 -19.81 5.56 11.20
N VAL A 403 -19.35 5.48 9.95
CA VAL A 403 -17.91 5.48 9.62
C VAL A 403 -17.67 6.56 8.56
N PRO A 404 -16.68 7.47 8.72
CA PRO A 404 -16.58 8.70 7.93
C PRO A 404 -15.75 8.51 6.65
N TRP A 405 -15.97 7.40 5.94
CA TRP A 405 -15.36 7.18 4.63
C TRP A 405 -16.47 6.95 3.62
N ARG A 406 -17.07 8.05 3.16
CA ARG A 406 -17.90 8.06 1.94
C ARG A 406 -17.00 7.66 0.79
N TRP A 407 -17.09 6.40 0.38
CA TRP A 407 -16.61 5.98 -0.93
C TRP A 407 -17.37 6.82 -1.96
N ILE A 408 -16.60 7.63 -2.69
CA ILE A 408 -17.07 8.51 -3.75
C ILE A 408 -18.03 7.71 -4.62
N HIS A 409 -19.30 8.12 -4.66
CA HIS A 409 -20.29 7.45 -5.49
C HIS A 409 -19.91 7.66 -6.95
N ALA A 410 -20.11 6.64 -7.80
CA ALA A 410 -19.77 6.72 -9.21
C ALA A 410 -20.45 7.93 -9.92
N GLN A 411 -21.59 8.40 -9.39
CA GLN A 411 -22.25 9.63 -9.82
C GLN A 411 -21.43 10.90 -9.53
N ASP A 412 -20.76 10.99 -8.39
CA ASP A 412 -19.96 12.17 -8.02
C ASP A 412 -18.70 12.30 -8.92
N ILE A 413 -18.15 11.18 -9.39
CA ILE A 413 -17.01 11.16 -10.34
C ILE A 413 -17.46 11.60 -11.74
N LEU A 414 -18.64 11.17 -12.17
CA LEU A 414 -19.21 11.59 -13.45
C LEU A 414 -19.53 13.10 -13.45
N ASP A 415 -20.08 13.62 -12.35
CA ASP A 415 -20.37 15.05 -12.22
C ASP A 415 -19.09 15.89 -12.15
N LEU A 416 -18.02 15.40 -11.53
CA LEU A 416 -16.73 16.11 -11.50
C LEU A 416 -16.05 16.17 -12.87
N LEU A 417 -16.20 15.11 -13.70
CA LEU A 417 -15.54 15.00 -15.01
C LEU A 417 -16.33 15.63 -16.16
N LEU A 418 -17.67 15.73 -16.05
CA LEU A 418 -18.54 16.26 -17.12
C LEU A 418 -19.00 17.70 -16.89
N ARG A 419 -18.58 18.33 -15.79
CA ARG A 419 -18.85 19.76 -15.54
C ARG A 419 -17.93 20.61 -16.43
N ILE A 420 -18.39 20.83 -17.66
CA ILE A 420 -17.82 21.81 -18.58
C ILE A 420 -18.28 23.19 -18.11
N ASP A 421 -17.42 23.89 -17.37
CA ASP A 421 -17.64 25.30 -17.05
C ASP A 421 -17.51 26.15 -18.33
N TYR A 422 -18.64 26.62 -18.85
CA TYR A 422 -18.67 27.63 -19.92
C TYR A 422 -18.24 28.98 -19.33
N LEU A 423 -16.94 29.26 -19.33
CA LEU A 423 -16.41 30.61 -19.16
C LEU A 423 -16.62 31.39 -20.47
N ALA A 424 -17.83 31.94 -20.65
CA ALA A 424 -18.07 33.01 -21.61
C ALA A 424 -17.92 34.35 -20.88
N GLU A 425 -16.72 34.94 -20.95
CA GLU A 425 -16.56 36.38 -20.73
C GLU A 425 -17.17 37.11 -21.94
N VAL A 426 -18.27 37.82 -21.72
CA VAL A 426 -18.82 38.81 -22.63
C VAL A 426 -18.51 40.18 -22.03
N PRO A 427 -17.65 41.02 -22.64
CA PRO A 427 -17.62 42.44 -22.33
C PRO A 427 -18.76 43.14 -23.08
N MET A 428 -19.43 44.07 -22.37
CA MET A 428 -20.63 44.81 -22.82
C MET A 428 -20.53 45.47 -24.19
#